data_AF-A0A8H6B3N1-F1
#
_entry.id   AF-A0A8H6B3N1-F1
#
_cell.length_a   1.000
_cell.length_b   1.000
_cell.length_c   1.000
_cell.angle_alpha   90.00
_cell.angle_beta   90.00
_cell.angle_gamma   90.00
#
_symmetry.space_group_name_H-M   'P 1'
#
loop_
_entity.id
_entity.type
_entity.pdbx_description
1 polymer ?
#
loop_
_entity_poly.entity_id
_entity_poly.type
_entity_poly.pdbx_seq_one_letter_code
_entity_poly.pdbx_strand_id
1 'polypeptide(L)'
;MQSINGHSAACCNIPPVVSKGYTPKGTYEAIGGLKTYVSGPPSAKKAILIIYDIFGYYPQTIQGADVLAQGSGEECQVFMPDFFEGQPAKIEWYPPVTDEQMKSLMDWFAPRKPNIAIERIPSILKDIEEKYGEKSWGAVGYCWGGKVIAITSGPDSPWKVSAQLHPGMMDVEDAGKITIPHVVLASEEERKDMDAYEKELKVEKYVETFEDQVHGFLSARADVEDEVKRREYERAYGVLVEWFGKFFSPGVTSREKRPCTSSLHCDVSPLHSKNAITSNLVSGYLSTYQIHLRINKMIPSTMFLRTARMVFPAFARVQSTQLAGARCFASMQMAKRPTLALMEKVKESASLGASGKGAEQVRGMKVRSSVKKLCEGCKSVRRKGGKSGKGHVYIICSLNPKHKQRQGK
;
A
#
# COMPACT_ATOMS: atom_id res chain seq x y z
N MET A 1 -3.30 -18.98 -7.21
CA MET A 1 -2.69 -20.33 -7.31
C MET A 1 -2.11 -20.73 -5.95
N GLN A 2 -1.73 -21.99 -5.75
CA GLN A 2 -0.90 -22.36 -4.59
C GLN A 2 0.51 -21.76 -4.73
N SER A 3 1.20 -21.57 -3.61
CA SER A 3 2.57 -21.04 -3.59
C SER A 3 3.56 -21.94 -4.32
N ILE A 4 4.47 -21.33 -5.09
CA ILE A 4 5.50 -22.04 -5.87
C ILE A 4 6.88 -21.53 -5.41
N ASN A 5 7.82 -22.45 -5.18
CA ASN A 5 9.23 -22.16 -4.84
C ASN A 5 9.47 -21.25 -3.61
N GLY A 6 8.57 -21.26 -2.62
CA GLY A 6 8.75 -20.54 -1.34
C GLY A 6 8.28 -19.08 -1.34
N HIS A 7 7.84 -18.54 -2.48
CA HIS A 7 7.08 -17.29 -2.53
C HIS A 7 5.70 -17.47 -1.89
N SER A 8 5.12 -16.42 -1.30
CA SER A 8 3.77 -16.53 -0.75
C SER A 8 2.72 -16.80 -1.84
N ALA A 9 1.58 -17.36 -1.45
CA ALA A 9 0.45 -17.53 -2.36
C ALA A 9 -0.09 -16.17 -2.87
N ALA A 10 0.12 -15.10 -2.10
CA ALA A 10 -0.20 -13.72 -2.47
C ALA A 10 0.71 -13.22 -3.61
N CYS A 11 2.04 -13.34 -3.45
CA CYS A 11 3.03 -13.03 -4.48
C CYS A 11 2.73 -13.74 -5.82
N CYS A 12 2.30 -15.01 -5.79
CA CYS A 12 1.92 -15.76 -6.99
C CYS A 12 0.65 -15.28 -7.72
N ASN A 13 -0.09 -14.29 -7.20
CA ASN A 13 -1.32 -13.74 -7.81
C ASN A 13 -1.26 -12.23 -8.08
N ILE A 14 -0.11 -11.58 -7.91
CA ILE A 14 0.05 -10.14 -8.15
C ILE A 14 -0.27 -9.82 -9.63
N PRO A 15 -1.19 -8.87 -9.91
CA PRO A 15 -1.47 -8.46 -11.29
C PRO A 15 -0.22 -7.87 -11.97
N PRO A 16 0.07 -8.22 -13.24
CA PRO A 16 1.21 -7.65 -13.96
C PRO A 16 1.04 -6.15 -14.18
N VAL A 17 2.12 -5.40 -14.04
CA VAL A 17 2.13 -3.94 -14.15
C VAL A 17 2.10 -3.54 -15.64
N VAL A 18 1.06 -2.79 -16.01
CA VAL A 18 0.87 -2.27 -17.36
C VAL A 18 1.68 -0.99 -17.50
N SER A 19 2.53 -0.94 -18.52
CA SER A 19 3.45 0.18 -18.79
C SER A 19 2.82 1.32 -19.59
N LYS A 20 1.77 1.07 -20.38
CA LYS A 20 1.08 2.06 -21.20
C LYS A 20 -0.44 1.83 -21.21
N GLY A 21 -1.22 2.90 -21.08
CA GLY A 21 -2.68 2.84 -21.21
C GLY A 21 -3.38 2.04 -20.11
N TYR A 22 -2.96 2.21 -18.85
CA TYR A 22 -3.59 1.53 -17.72
C TYR A 22 -5.08 1.87 -17.65
N THR A 23 -5.90 0.84 -17.44
CA THR A 23 -7.35 0.97 -17.22
C THR A 23 -7.63 0.63 -15.75
N PRO A 24 -8.14 1.58 -14.94
CA PRO A 24 -8.57 1.32 -13.56
C PRO A 24 -9.57 0.17 -13.46
N LYS A 25 -9.44 -0.67 -12.45
CA LYS A 25 -10.31 -1.84 -12.20
C LYS A 25 -11.43 -1.55 -11.19
N GLY A 26 -11.28 -0.49 -10.41
CA GLY A 26 -12.24 0.02 -9.44
C GLY A 26 -13.07 1.19 -9.99
N THR A 27 -13.88 1.78 -9.11
CA THR A 27 -14.85 2.84 -9.42
C THR A 27 -14.61 4.10 -8.58
N TYR A 28 -15.04 5.25 -9.09
CA TYR A 28 -15.11 6.49 -8.31
C TYR A 28 -16.51 6.67 -7.72
N GLU A 29 -16.58 7.00 -6.44
CA GLU A 29 -17.82 7.14 -5.67
C GLU A 29 -17.76 8.38 -4.78
N ALA A 30 -18.93 8.84 -4.30
CA ALA A 30 -19.00 9.81 -3.21
C ALA A 30 -19.19 9.06 -1.88
N ILE A 31 -18.28 9.29 -0.92
CA ILE A 31 -18.35 8.73 0.44
C ILE A 31 -17.88 9.83 1.41
N GLY A 32 -18.62 10.10 2.49
CA GLY A 32 -18.28 11.17 3.44
C GLY A 32 -18.14 12.56 2.82
N GLY A 33 -18.85 12.83 1.72
CA GLY A 33 -18.71 14.05 0.91
C GLY A 33 -17.48 14.08 -0.02
N LEU A 34 -16.50 13.19 0.17
CA LEU A 34 -15.30 13.09 -0.66
C LEU A 34 -15.53 12.20 -1.88
N LYS A 35 -15.00 12.60 -3.03
CA LYS A 35 -14.73 11.67 -4.12
C LYS A 35 -13.77 10.60 -3.59
N THR A 36 -14.03 9.33 -3.86
CA THR A 36 -13.24 8.21 -3.34
C THR A 36 -13.08 7.18 -4.45
N TYR A 37 -11.86 6.73 -4.72
CA TYR A 37 -11.61 5.57 -5.56
C TYR A 37 -11.76 4.30 -4.72
N VAL A 38 -12.55 3.35 -5.20
CA VAL A 38 -12.90 2.10 -4.52
C VAL A 38 -12.53 0.93 -5.42
N SER A 39 -11.75 -0.03 -4.93
CA SER A 39 -11.33 -1.22 -5.68
C SER A 39 -11.38 -2.48 -4.82
N GLY A 40 -11.48 -3.66 -5.44
CA GLY A 40 -11.74 -4.92 -4.74
C GLY A 40 -13.23 -5.17 -4.43
N PRO A 41 -13.59 -6.36 -3.93
CA PRO A 41 -14.98 -6.76 -3.78
C PRO A 41 -15.64 -6.12 -2.54
N PRO A 42 -16.93 -5.73 -2.61
CA PRO A 42 -17.63 -5.05 -1.52
C PRO A 42 -17.86 -5.95 -0.28
N SER A 43 -17.84 -7.27 -0.48
CA SER A 43 -17.92 -8.32 0.55
C SER A 43 -16.70 -8.36 1.47
N ALA A 44 -15.55 -7.85 1.03
CA ALA A 44 -14.29 -7.96 1.74
C ALA A 44 -14.40 -7.44 3.19
N LYS A 45 -13.92 -8.24 4.14
CA LYS A 45 -13.79 -7.84 5.55
C LYS A 45 -12.42 -7.25 5.90
N LYS A 46 -11.52 -7.16 4.92
CA LYS A 46 -10.21 -6.52 5.02
C LYS A 46 -10.24 -5.26 4.16
N ALA A 47 -9.71 -4.15 4.66
CA ALA A 47 -9.66 -2.92 3.89
C ALA A 47 -8.32 -2.20 4.04
N ILE A 48 -7.89 -1.52 2.96
CA ILE A 48 -6.72 -0.64 2.99
C ILE A 48 -7.19 0.77 2.66
N LEU A 49 -6.94 1.72 3.56
CA LEU A 49 -7.04 3.14 3.23
C LEU A 49 -5.73 3.61 2.57
N ILE A 50 -5.83 4.23 1.40
CA ILE A 50 -4.70 4.85 0.71
C ILE A 50 -4.78 6.36 0.86
N ILE A 51 -3.67 6.95 1.31
CA ILE A 51 -3.41 8.39 1.23
C ILE A 51 -2.33 8.59 0.17
N TYR A 52 -2.72 9.20 -0.95
CA TYR A 52 -1.85 9.44 -2.11
C TYR A 52 -0.73 10.49 -1.85
N ASP A 53 0.09 10.73 -2.87
CA ASP A 53 1.04 11.84 -2.90
C ASP A 53 0.34 13.19 -3.19
N ILE A 54 1.12 14.27 -3.28
CA ILE A 54 0.59 15.62 -3.53
C ILE A 54 -0.16 15.76 -4.87
N PHE A 55 0.05 14.87 -5.85
CA PHE A 55 -0.58 14.92 -7.16
C PHE A 55 -1.93 14.17 -7.20
N GLY A 56 -2.29 13.46 -6.13
CA GLY A 56 -3.60 12.84 -5.97
C GLY A 56 -3.80 11.59 -6.83
N TYR A 57 -4.84 11.60 -7.66
CA TYR A 57 -5.20 10.46 -8.52
C TYR A 57 -4.33 10.41 -9.79
N TYR A 58 -3.20 9.71 -9.70
CA TYR A 58 -2.34 9.40 -10.85
C TYR A 58 -2.50 7.93 -11.30
N PRO A 59 -2.40 7.58 -12.61
CA PRO A 59 -2.66 6.22 -13.09
C PRO A 59 -1.79 5.13 -12.43
N GLN A 60 -0.54 5.43 -12.11
CA GLN A 60 0.35 4.50 -11.40
C GLN A 60 -0.03 4.32 -9.92
N THR A 61 -0.50 5.36 -9.23
CA THR A 61 -1.07 5.25 -7.86
C THR A 61 -2.36 4.41 -7.86
N ILE A 62 -3.21 4.60 -8.87
CA ILE A 62 -4.44 3.82 -9.09
C ILE A 62 -4.13 2.35 -9.41
N GLN A 63 -3.12 2.09 -10.27
CA GLN A 63 -2.64 0.74 -10.53
C GLN A 63 -2.10 0.06 -9.27
N GLY A 64 -1.40 0.79 -8.41
CA GLY A 64 -0.96 0.31 -7.10
C GLY A 64 -2.11 -0.06 -6.18
N ALA A 65 -3.17 0.76 -6.13
CA ALA A 65 -4.40 0.45 -5.40
C ALA A 65 -5.07 -0.84 -5.90
N ASP A 66 -5.16 -1.01 -7.21
CA ASP A 66 -5.73 -2.20 -7.87
C ASP A 66 -4.85 -3.46 -7.76
N VAL A 67 -3.54 -3.30 -7.52
CA VAL A 67 -2.63 -4.39 -7.19
C VAL A 67 -2.83 -4.82 -5.73
N LEU A 68 -2.93 -3.88 -4.79
CA LEU A 68 -3.17 -4.18 -3.37
C LEU A 68 -4.52 -4.86 -3.13
N ALA A 69 -5.56 -4.44 -3.85
CA ALA A 69 -6.91 -5.03 -3.81
C ALA A 69 -6.98 -6.49 -4.31
N GLN A 70 -5.98 -6.95 -5.08
CA GLN A 70 -6.02 -8.25 -5.77
C GLN A 70 -4.88 -9.19 -5.35
N GLY A 71 -3.71 -8.65 -4.98
CA GLY A 71 -2.52 -9.43 -4.68
C GLY A 71 -2.57 -10.12 -3.32
N SER A 72 -3.29 -9.59 -2.33
CA SER A 72 -3.28 -10.02 -0.92
C SER A 72 -3.73 -11.48 -0.66
N GLY A 73 -4.21 -12.19 -1.67
CA GLY A 73 -4.57 -13.62 -1.61
C GLY A 73 -5.92 -13.92 -0.96
N GLU A 74 -6.48 -12.95 -0.24
CA GLU A 74 -7.83 -12.92 0.32
C GLU A 74 -8.57 -11.67 -0.18
N GLU A 75 -9.90 -11.64 -0.02
CA GLU A 75 -10.72 -10.47 -0.38
C GLU A 75 -10.33 -9.23 0.46
N CYS A 76 -9.76 -8.23 -0.22
CA CYS A 76 -9.43 -6.92 0.35
C CYS A 76 -10.05 -5.80 -0.51
N GLN A 77 -10.64 -4.80 0.14
CA GLN A 77 -11.21 -3.62 -0.52
C GLN A 77 -10.34 -2.39 -0.24
N VAL A 78 -9.95 -1.68 -1.29
CA VAL A 78 -9.06 -0.52 -1.21
C VAL A 78 -9.88 0.75 -1.40
N PHE A 79 -9.65 1.74 -0.54
CA PHE A 79 -10.32 3.04 -0.55
C PHE A 79 -9.29 4.16 -0.61
N MET A 80 -9.43 5.10 -1.54
CA MET A 80 -8.54 6.26 -1.69
C MET A 80 -9.37 7.55 -1.83
N PRO A 81 -9.71 8.22 -0.70
CA PRO A 81 -10.47 9.46 -0.69
C PRO A 81 -9.67 10.68 -1.21
N ASP A 82 -10.38 11.62 -1.82
CA ASP A 82 -9.87 12.88 -2.34
C ASP A 82 -9.77 13.94 -1.23
N PHE A 83 -8.81 13.78 -0.32
CA PHE A 83 -8.51 14.73 0.75
C PHE A 83 -8.02 16.11 0.25
N PHE A 84 -7.92 16.33 -1.07
CA PHE A 84 -7.64 17.64 -1.66
C PHE A 84 -8.86 18.26 -2.34
N GLU A 85 -10.02 17.59 -2.29
CA GLU A 85 -11.30 18.03 -2.86
C GLU A 85 -11.17 18.47 -4.33
N GLY A 86 -10.45 17.67 -5.12
CA GLY A 86 -10.18 17.94 -6.54
C GLY A 86 -9.11 19.00 -6.81
N GLN A 87 -8.34 19.42 -5.79
CA GLN A 87 -7.28 20.43 -5.89
C GLN A 87 -5.87 19.89 -5.55
N PRO A 88 -5.38 18.84 -6.24
CA PRO A 88 -4.01 18.35 -6.06
C PRO A 88 -2.96 19.36 -6.53
N ALA A 89 -1.69 19.10 -6.20
CA ALA A 89 -0.56 19.83 -6.74
C ALA A 89 -0.41 19.56 -8.24
N LYS A 90 0.10 20.54 -8.98
CA LYS A 90 0.42 20.36 -10.40
C LYS A 90 1.79 19.68 -10.54
N ILE A 91 1.89 18.74 -11.48
CA ILE A 91 3.13 17.96 -11.68
C ILE A 91 4.28 18.83 -12.20
N GLU A 92 3.96 19.90 -12.93
CA GLU A 92 4.90 20.90 -13.46
C GLU A 92 5.56 21.76 -12.36
N TRP A 93 5.09 21.68 -11.10
CA TRP A 93 5.75 22.30 -9.94
C TRP A 93 6.89 21.46 -9.36
N TYR A 94 7.12 20.24 -9.86
CA TYR A 94 8.06 19.29 -9.26
C TYR A 94 9.03 18.67 -10.28
N PRO A 95 10.36 18.66 -10.03
CA PRO A 95 11.03 19.30 -8.89
C PRO A 95 10.94 20.84 -8.97
N PRO A 96 10.80 21.54 -7.83
CA PRO A 96 10.72 23.01 -7.80
C PRO A 96 12.11 23.61 -7.98
N VAL A 97 12.52 23.81 -9.25
CA VAL A 97 13.84 24.33 -9.64
C VAL A 97 13.85 25.83 -9.96
N THR A 98 12.68 26.48 -9.89
CA THR A 98 12.50 27.93 -10.00
C THR A 98 11.74 28.48 -8.79
N ASP A 99 11.90 29.77 -8.49
CA ASP A 99 11.21 30.44 -7.39
C ASP A 99 9.68 30.42 -7.59
N GLU A 100 9.19 30.47 -8.83
CA GLU A 100 7.78 30.38 -9.16
C GLU A 100 7.20 28.98 -8.87
N GLN A 101 7.93 27.92 -9.21
CA GLN A 101 7.53 26.54 -8.86
C GLN A 101 7.56 26.34 -7.35
N MET A 102 8.64 26.77 -6.68
CA MET A 102 8.78 26.69 -5.22
C MET A 102 7.64 27.44 -4.52
N LYS A 103 7.36 28.67 -4.93
CA LYS A 103 6.25 29.47 -4.38
C LYS A 103 4.90 28.79 -4.64
N SER A 104 4.64 28.31 -5.86
CA SER A 104 3.37 27.64 -6.20
C SER A 104 3.13 26.38 -5.36
N LEU A 105 4.19 25.60 -5.12
CA LEU A 105 4.15 24.41 -4.29
C LEU A 105 3.93 24.75 -2.80
N MET A 106 4.58 25.79 -2.29
CA MET A 106 4.42 26.25 -0.89
C MET A 106 3.06 26.90 -0.64
N ASP A 107 2.56 27.73 -1.57
CA ASP A 107 1.19 28.27 -1.54
C ASP A 107 0.15 27.13 -1.53
N TRP A 108 0.41 26.03 -2.24
CA TRP A 108 -0.44 24.85 -2.26
C TRP A 108 -0.37 24.03 -0.95
N PHE A 109 0.82 23.86 -0.37
CA PHE A 109 1.03 23.17 0.92
C PHE A 109 0.44 23.93 2.11
N ALA A 110 0.45 25.27 2.09
CA ALA A 110 0.07 26.10 3.24
C ALA A 110 -1.31 25.73 3.87
N PRO A 111 -2.39 25.55 3.08
CA PRO A 111 -3.66 25.02 3.59
C PRO A 111 -3.75 23.48 3.61
N ARG A 112 -2.86 22.76 2.90
CA ARG A 112 -2.90 21.29 2.74
C ARG A 112 -1.85 20.57 3.58
N LYS A 113 -1.85 20.86 4.88
CA LYS A 113 -1.03 20.15 5.88
C LYS A 113 -1.63 18.75 6.16
N PRO A 114 -0.83 17.73 6.52
CA PRO A 114 -1.29 16.37 6.84
C PRO A 114 -2.54 16.30 7.75
N ASN A 115 -2.67 17.26 8.68
CA ASN A 115 -3.85 17.49 9.52
C ASN A 115 -5.20 17.32 8.80
N ILE A 116 -5.36 17.83 7.57
CA ILE A 116 -6.66 17.78 6.87
C ILE A 116 -7.13 16.35 6.58
N ALA A 117 -6.21 15.39 6.44
CA ALA A 117 -6.52 13.97 6.34
C ALA A 117 -6.62 13.32 7.72
N ILE A 118 -5.67 13.61 8.63
CA ILE A 118 -5.64 13.05 9.99
C ILE A 118 -6.96 13.30 10.74
N GLU A 119 -7.47 14.53 10.70
CA GLU A 119 -8.70 14.94 11.38
C GLU A 119 -9.97 14.40 10.67
N ARG A 120 -9.89 14.11 9.37
CA ARG A 120 -11.00 13.57 8.57
C ARG A 120 -11.08 12.04 8.60
N ILE A 121 -9.96 11.34 8.80
CA ILE A 121 -9.83 9.88 8.79
C ILE A 121 -10.92 9.17 9.63
N PRO A 122 -11.15 9.51 10.91
CA PRO A 122 -12.16 8.83 11.72
C PRO A 122 -13.59 8.93 11.14
N SER A 123 -13.93 10.06 10.50
CA SER A 123 -15.23 10.23 9.84
C SER A 123 -15.34 9.43 8.55
N ILE A 124 -14.35 9.47 7.66
CA ILE A 124 -14.43 8.75 6.37
C ILE A 124 -14.37 7.22 6.55
N LEU A 125 -13.67 6.69 7.56
CA LEU A 125 -13.74 5.26 7.89
C LEU A 125 -15.17 4.86 8.30
N LYS A 126 -15.80 5.62 9.20
CA LYS A 126 -17.19 5.41 9.62
C LYS A 126 -18.17 5.51 8.44
N ASP A 127 -18.03 6.51 7.57
CA ASP A 127 -18.89 6.71 6.41
C ASP A 127 -18.70 5.59 5.34
N ILE A 128 -17.51 4.97 5.27
CA ILE A 128 -17.27 3.76 4.48
C ILE A 128 -17.95 2.55 5.12
N GLU A 129 -17.85 2.36 6.44
CA GLU A 129 -18.41 1.20 7.13
C GLU A 129 -19.95 1.23 7.24
N GLU A 130 -20.57 2.41 7.28
CA GLU A 130 -22.03 2.54 7.11
C GLU A 130 -22.52 2.06 5.74
N LYS A 131 -21.68 2.14 4.70
CA LYS A 131 -22.00 1.73 3.33
C LYS A 131 -21.59 0.28 3.01
N TYR A 132 -20.46 -0.18 3.55
CA TYR A 132 -19.82 -1.46 3.21
C TYR A 132 -19.72 -2.46 4.37
N GLY A 133 -20.24 -2.10 5.54
CA GLY A 133 -20.08 -2.83 6.80
C GLY A 133 -18.68 -2.69 7.39
N GLU A 134 -18.55 -3.01 8.69
CA GLU A 134 -17.29 -3.07 9.45
C GLU A 134 -16.15 -3.77 8.69
N LYS A 135 -14.94 -3.18 8.73
CA LYS A 135 -13.71 -3.67 8.08
C LYS A 135 -12.55 -3.78 9.06
N SER A 136 -11.69 -4.76 8.84
CA SER A 136 -10.37 -4.85 9.45
C SER A 136 -9.38 -4.01 8.64
N TRP A 137 -9.06 -2.80 9.13
CA TRP A 137 -8.27 -1.82 8.39
C TRP A 137 -6.74 -2.03 8.46
N GLY A 138 -6.09 -1.67 7.36
CA GLY A 138 -4.68 -1.27 7.26
C GLY A 138 -4.58 0.02 6.45
N ALA A 139 -3.38 0.61 6.34
CA ALA A 139 -3.22 1.86 5.58
C ALA A 139 -1.88 2.02 4.84
N VAL A 140 -1.91 2.71 3.70
CA VAL A 140 -0.72 2.99 2.85
C VAL A 140 -0.64 4.48 2.55
N GLY A 141 0.50 5.09 2.88
CA GLY A 141 0.77 6.51 2.66
C GLY A 141 1.90 6.75 1.67
N TYR A 142 1.66 7.53 0.63
CA TYR A 142 2.64 7.91 -0.40
C TYR A 142 3.11 9.35 -0.17
N CYS A 143 4.42 9.66 -0.12
CA CYS A 143 4.92 11.04 0.03
C CYS A 143 4.27 11.75 1.25
N TRP A 144 3.45 12.78 1.03
CA TRP A 144 2.64 13.50 2.02
C TRP A 144 1.68 12.58 2.79
N GLY A 145 1.08 11.60 2.10
CA GLY A 145 0.28 10.57 2.73
C GLY A 145 1.11 9.67 3.65
N GLY A 146 2.42 9.53 3.42
CA GLY A 146 3.34 8.83 4.32
C GLY A 146 3.31 9.43 5.72
N LYS A 147 3.46 10.76 5.83
CA LYS A 147 3.34 11.51 7.10
C LYS A 147 1.99 11.33 7.79
N VAL A 148 0.89 11.34 7.02
CA VAL A 148 -0.47 11.07 7.54
C VAL A 148 -0.55 9.67 8.17
N ILE A 149 0.01 8.67 7.49
CA ILE A 149 -0.01 7.28 7.97
C ILE A 149 0.98 7.03 9.11
N ALA A 150 2.12 7.70 9.16
CA ALA A 150 3.04 7.65 10.30
C ALA A 150 2.32 8.11 11.59
N ILE A 151 1.76 9.32 11.57
CA ILE A 151 1.09 9.93 12.74
C ILE A 151 -0.13 9.10 13.18
N THR A 152 -0.92 8.58 12.23
CA THR A 152 -2.11 7.77 12.55
C THR A 152 -1.80 6.31 12.89
N SER A 153 -0.53 5.88 12.87
CA SER A 153 -0.09 4.53 13.29
C SER A 153 0.39 4.48 14.76
N GLY A 154 0.05 5.51 15.54
CA GLY A 154 0.36 5.59 16.98
C GLY A 154 -0.59 4.79 17.89
N PRO A 155 -0.61 5.05 19.22
CA PRO A 155 -1.36 4.26 20.20
C PRO A 155 -2.85 4.05 19.89
N ASP A 156 -3.52 5.09 19.39
CA ASP A 156 -4.95 5.07 19.03
C ASP A 156 -5.19 4.71 17.54
N SER A 157 -4.26 3.97 16.91
CA SER A 157 -4.30 3.60 15.49
C SER A 157 -5.56 2.78 15.13
N PRO A 158 -6.35 3.21 14.12
CA PRO A 158 -7.41 2.39 13.55
C PRO A 158 -6.87 1.27 12.63
N TRP A 159 -5.59 1.31 12.28
CA TRP A 159 -4.92 0.32 11.43
C TRP A 159 -4.37 -0.84 12.26
N LYS A 160 -4.43 -2.07 11.73
CA LYS A 160 -3.68 -3.23 12.26
C LYS A 160 -2.26 -3.36 11.68
N VAL A 161 -2.01 -2.70 10.56
CA VAL A 161 -0.77 -2.76 9.78
C VAL A 161 -0.73 -1.55 8.86
N SER A 162 0.44 -0.92 8.70
CA SER A 162 0.57 0.26 7.85
C SER A 162 1.88 0.32 7.06
N ALA A 163 1.89 1.18 6.04
CA ALA A 163 2.99 1.36 5.11
C ALA A 163 3.24 2.83 4.77
N GLN A 164 4.53 3.21 4.70
CA GLN A 164 5.01 4.46 4.14
C GLN A 164 5.82 4.20 2.87
N LEU A 165 5.50 4.94 1.80
CA LEU A 165 6.10 4.81 0.47
C LEU A 165 6.71 6.14 0.07
N HIS A 166 8.03 6.12 -0.22
CA HIS A 166 8.88 7.29 -0.47
C HIS A 166 8.42 8.49 0.38
N PRO A 167 8.52 8.38 1.72
CA PRO A 167 7.81 9.27 2.64
C PRO A 167 8.31 10.71 2.58
N GLY A 168 7.38 11.65 2.50
CA GLY A 168 7.66 13.08 2.62
C GLY A 168 7.49 13.55 4.07
N MET A 169 8.18 14.62 4.45
CA MET A 169 8.08 15.23 5.79
C MET A 169 8.41 14.27 6.94
N MET A 170 9.36 13.34 6.71
CA MET A 170 9.83 12.36 7.69
C MET A 170 10.24 13.02 9.01
N ASP A 171 9.96 12.34 10.12
CA ASP A 171 10.25 12.83 11.46
C ASP A 171 10.52 11.64 12.40
N VAL A 172 11.69 11.64 13.02
CA VAL A 172 12.15 10.56 13.90
C VAL A 172 11.27 10.45 15.15
N GLU A 173 10.61 11.53 15.59
CA GLU A 173 9.65 11.42 16.68
C GLU A 173 8.42 10.59 16.29
N ASP A 174 7.96 10.67 15.03
CA ASP A 174 6.79 9.88 14.59
C ASP A 174 7.14 8.39 14.53
N ALA A 175 8.36 8.05 14.08
CA ALA A 175 8.86 6.67 14.15
C ALA A 175 8.79 6.09 15.58
N GLY A 176 9.20 6.87 16.57
CA GLY A 176 9.14 6.47 17.98
C GLY A 176 7.73 6.42 18.59
N LYS A 177 6.72 6.99 17.92
CA LYS A 177 5.31 6.97 18.35
C LYS A 177 4.51 5.82 17.74
N ILE A 178 4.98 5.19 16.66
CA ILE A 178 4.28 4.08 15.98
C ILE A 178 4.22 2.83 16.88
N THR A 179 3.03 2.22 16.98
CA THR A 179 2.75 1.07 17.88
C THR A 179 2.39 -0.23 17.14
N ILE A 180 2.11 -0.15 15.83
CA ILE A 180 1.64 -1.26 15.00
C ILE A 180 2.70 -1.72 13.98
N PRO A 181 2.57 -2.91 13.39
CA PRO A 181 3.47 -3.38 12.34
C PRO A 181 3.56 -2.42 11.14
N HIS A 182 4.77 -1.96 10.84
CA HIS A 182 5.01 -0.85 9.91
C HIS A 182 6.08 -1.15 8.85
N VAL A 183 5.77 -0.89 7.58
CA VAL A 183 6.76 -0.99 6.48
C VAL A 183 7.11 0.39 5.92
N VAL A 184 8.40 0.64 5.66
CA VAL A 184 8.88 1.86 4.98
C VAL A 184 9.67 1.46 3.73
N LEU A 185 9.15 1.83 2.56
CA LEU A 185 9.82 1.64 1.26
C LEU A 185 10.27 3.01 0.75
N ALA A 186 11.50 3.38 1.05
CA ALA A 186 12.12 4.66 0.70
C ALA A 186 12.75 4.65 -0.70
N SER A 187 12.98 5.83 -1.25
CA SER A 187 13.80 6.07 -2.44
C SER A 187 15.19 6.61 -2.06
N GLU A 188 16.10 6.74 -3.03
CA GLU A 188 17.44 7.28 -2.77
C GLU A 188 17.40 8.73 -2.23
N GLU A 189 16.35 9.50 -2.57
CA GLU A 189 16.14 10.89 -2.10
C GLU A 189 15.93 10.97 -0.56
N GLU A 190 15.48 9.88 0.09
CA GLU A 190 15.25 9.82 1.56
C GLU A 190 16.44 9.23 2.35
N ARG A 191 17.42 8.58 1.70
CA ARG A 191 18.41 7.69 2.37
C ARG A 191 19.02 8.26 3.65
N LYS A 192 19.41 9.54 3.63
CA LYS A 192 20.09 10.24 4.73
C LYS A 192 19.31 10.24 6.06
N ASP A 193 17.98 10.16 6.00
CA ASP A 193 17.08 10.24 7.17
C ASP A 193 16.69 8.83 7.68
N MET A 194 16.92 7.79 6.87
CA MET A 194 16.45 6.42 7.11
C MET A 194 17.09 5.75 8.34
N ASP A 195 18.40 5.89 8.55
CA ASP A 195 19.10 5.28 9.69
C ASP A 195 18.52 5.77 11.04
N ALA A 196 18.22 7.06 11.14
CA ALA A 196 17.64 7.67 12.33
C ALA A 196 16.16 7.26 12.50
N TYR A 197 15.41 7.22 11.40
CA TYR A 197 14.00 6.82 11.40
C TYR A 197 13.81 5.35 11.78
N GLU A 198 14.54 4.43 11.13
CA GLU A 198 14.47 3.00 11.43
C GLU A 198 14.89 2.71 12.87
N LYS A 199 15.93 3.37 13.38
CA LYS A 199 16.42 3.18 14.75
C LYS A 199 15.29 3.38 15.79
N GLU A 200 14.39 4.34 15.58
CA GLU A 200 13.29 4.61 16.52
C GLU A 200 12.02 3.80 16.27
N LEU A 201 11.83 3.16 15.10
CA LEU A 201 10.82 2.13 14.90
C LEU A 201 11.11 0.89 15.80
N LYS A 202 10.39 0.75 16.92
CA LYS A 202 10.50 -0.39 17.86
C LYS A 202 9.50 -1.53 17.58
N VAL A 203 8.64 -1.36 16.58
CA VAL A 203 7.60 -2.31 16.15
C VAL A 203 8.16 -3.41 15.24
N GLU A 204 7.35 -4.44 14.96
CA GLU A 204 7.67 -5.37 13.86
C GLU A 204 7.65 -4.60 12.53
N LYS A 205 8.78 -4.59 11.82
CA LYS A 205 8.99 -3.69 10.67
C LYS A 205 9.68 -4.35 9.48
N TYR A 206 9.53 -3.71 8.33
CA TYR A 206 10.38 -3.91 7.17
C TYR A 206 10.80 -2.51 6.68
N VAL A 207 12.09 -2.29 6.49
CA VAL A 207 12.62 -1.00 6.01
C VAL A 207 13.56 -1.29 4.86
N GLU A 208 13.39 -0.56 3.76
CA GLU A 208 14.24 -0.69 2.59
C GLU A 208 14.35 0.64 1.84
N THR A 209 15.55 0.96 1.37
CA THR A 209 15.81 2.06 0.43
C THR A 209 16.00 1.47 -0.96
N PHE A 210 15.17 1.89 -1.92
CA PHE A 210 15.21 1.43 -3.29
C PHE A 210 16.24 2.27 -4.07
N GLU A 211 17.39 1.66 -4.34
CA GLU A 211 18.49 2.28 -5.07
C GLU A 211 18.12 2.66 -6.51
N ASP A 212 18.74 3.73 -7.00
CA ASP A 212 18.43 4.41 -8.27
C ASP A 212 16.96 4.89 -8.45
N GLN A 213 16.11 4.77 -7.43
CA GLN A 213 14.72 5.27 -7.47
C GLN A 213 14.60 6.70 -6.94
N VAL A 214 13.64 7.42 -7.50
CA VAL A 214 13.30 8.80 -7.15
C VAL A 214 12.13 8.87 -6.17
N HIS A 215 12.00 9.99 -5.46
CA HIS A 215 10.83 10.26 -4.62
C HIS A 215 9.55 10.17 -5.47
N GLY A 216 8.51 9.44 -5.05
CA GLY A 216 7.32 9.23 -5.89
C GLY A 216 7.42 8.05 -6.88
N PHE A 217 8.45 7.20 -6.83
CA PHE A 217 8.61 6.06 -7.75
C PHE A 217 7.51 4.99 -7.67
N LEU A 218 6.62 5.03 -6.67
CA LEU A 218 5.45 4.15 -6.56
C LEU A 218 4.12 4.88 -6.85
N SER A 219 4.19 6.19 -7.10
CA SER A 219 3.02 7.05 -7.37
C SER A 219 3.24 7.88 -8.64
N ALA A 220 3.06 9.21 -8.64
CA ALA A 220 3.04 9.99 -9.87
C ALA A 220 4.38 10.07 -10.64
N ARG A 221 5.52 9.83 -9.98
CA ARG A 221 6.86 9.80 -10.60
C ARG A 221 7.30 8.38 -11.01
N ALA A 222 6.42 7.39 -10.94
CA ALA A 222 6.67 6.00 -11.34
C ALA A 222 6.82 5.85 -12.87
N ASP A 223 8.05 5.77 -13.35
CA ASP A 223 8.37 5.40 -14.74
C ASP A 223 8.26 3.89 -14.92
N VAL A 224 7.07 3.43 -15.30
CA VAL A 224 6.77 2.03 -15.60
C VAL A 224 7.04 1.64 -17.06
N GLU A 225 7.61 2.54 -17.87
CA GLU A 225 8.04 2.20 -19.24
C GLU A 225 9.46 1.64 -19.28
N ASP A 226 10.34 2.14 -18.42
CA ASP A 226 11.66 1.56 -18.21
C ASP A 226 11.61 0.14 -17.60
N GLU A 227 12.47 -0.76 -18.07
CA GLU A 227 12.46 -2.17 -17.67
C GLU A 227 13.08 -2.42 -16.28
N VAL A 228 13.88 -1.50 -15.75
CA VAL A 228 14.49 -1.58 -14.41
C VAL A 228 13.55 -0.95 -13.39
N LYS A 229 13.10 0.29 -13.62
CA LYS A 229 12.19 1.00 -12.71
C LYS A 229 10.83 0.29 -12.57
N ARG A 230 10.27 -0.27 -13.65
CA ARG A 230 9.07 -1.11 -13.54
C ARG A 230 9.30 -2.36 -12.69
N ARG A 231 10.50 -2.96 -12.69
CA ARG A 231 10.81 -4.10 -11.81
C ARG A 231 10.86 -3.68 -10.34
N GLU A 232 11.43 -2.53 -10.04
CA GLU A 232 11.47 -2.02 -8.66
C GLU A 232 10.07 -1.62 -8.16
N TYR A 233 9.23 -1.05 -9.03
CA TYR A 233 7.80 -0.86 -8.77
C TYR A 233 7.08 -2.21 -8.52
N GLU A 234 7.24 -3.19 -9.43
CA GLU A 234 6.68 -4.55 -9.28
C GLU A 234 7.14 -5.22 -7.96
N ARG A 235 8.40 -5.05 -7.58
CA ARG A 235 9.02 -5.60 -6.38
C ARG A 235 8.51 -4.94 -5.10
N ALA A 236 8.37 -3.61 -5.09
CA ALA A 236 7.83 -2.87 -3.96
C ALA A 236 6.38 -3.26 -3.67
N TYR A 237 5.52 -3.32 -4.69
CA TYR A 237 4.16 -3.84 -4.51
C TYR A 237 4.14 -5.33 -4.12
N GLY A 238 5.15 -6.10 -4.53
CA GLY A 238 5.44 -7.42 -3.98
C GLY A 238 5.59 -7.41 -2.45
N VAL A 239 6.52 -6.60 -1.92
CA VAL A 239 6.74 -6.46 -0.47
C VAL A 239 5.45 -6.05 0.24
N LEU A 240 4.69 -5.08 -0.29
CA LEU A 240 3.43 -4.64 0.32
C LEU A 240 2.37 -5.74 0.32
N VAL A 241 2.21 -6.47 -0.79
CA VAL A 241 1.24 -7.58 -0.89
C VAL A 241 1.57 -8.69 0.12
N GLU A 242 2.84 -9.03 0.30
CA GLU A 242 3.24 -10.01 1.33
C GLU A 242 3.09 -9.45 2.76
N TRP A 243 3.37 -8.16 2.98
CA TRP A 243 3.23 -7.48 4.27
C TRP A 243 1.76 -7.41 4.74
N PHE A 244 0.85 -6.86 3.92
CA PHE A 244 -0.57 -6.82 4.26
C PHE A 244 -1.19 -8.22 4.34
N GLY A 245 -0.79 -9.15 3.45
CA GLY A 245 -1.21 -10.55 3.52
C GLY A 245 -0.85 -11.22 4.86
N LYS A 246 0.37 -11.00 5.36
CA LYS A 246 0.85 -11.50 6.65
C LYS A 246 0.01 -11.00 7.83
N PHE A 247 -0.22 -9.69 7.94
CA PHE A 247 -0.88 -9.10 9.12
C PHE A 247 -2.41 -9.09 9.06
N PHE A 248 -3.01 -9.23 7.87
CA PHE A 248 -4.44 -9.49 7.76
C PHE A 248 -4.80 -10.98 7.95
N SER A 249 -3.88 -11.91 7.74
CA SER A 249 -4.13 -13.34 8.00
C SER A 249 -4.45 -13.57 9.49
N PRO A 250 -5.56 -14.24 9.86
CA PRO A 250 -5.78 -14.65 11.24
C PRO A 250 -4.64 -15.57 11.69
N GLY A 251 -4.01 -15.22 12.81
CA GLY A 251 -2.64 -15.64 13.11
C GLY A 251 -2.41 -17.15 13.11
N VAL A 252 -1.71 -17.64 12.07
CA VAL A 252 -0.91 -18.86 12.20
C VAL A 252 0.27 -18.51 13.10
N THR A 253 0.08 -18.69 14.42
CA THR A 253 1.18 -18.68 15.38
C THR A 253 2.28 -19.61 14.88
N SER A 254 3.54 -19.18 15.05
CA SER A 254 4.73 -19.77 14.43
C SER A 254 4.74 -21.29 14.56
N ARG A 255 4.32 -21.98 13.48
CA ARG A 255 3.98 -23.40 13.55
C ARG A 255 5.23 -24.19 13.87
N GLU A 256 5.29 -24.67 15.11
CA GLU A 256 6.42 -25.39 15.66
C GLU A 256 6.89 -26.48 14.71
N LYS A 257 8.22 -26.61 14.53
CA LYS A 257 8.85 -27.46 13.52
C LYS A 257 8.62 -28.95 13.83
N ARG A 258 7.42 -29.45 13.52
CA ARG A 258 7.12 -30.88 13.54
C ARG A 258 8.11 -31.61 12.63
N PRO A 259 8.92 -32.56 13.14
CA PRO A 259 9.86 -33.30 12.33
C PRO A 259 9.15 -34.05 11.20
N CYS A 260 9.76 -34.06 10.02
CA CYS A 260 9.25 -34.84 8.89
C CYS A 260 9.64 -36.32 9.06
N THR A 261 8.86 -37.08 9.82
CA THR A 261 9.01 -38.54 9.92
C THR A 261 8.42 -39.22 8.68
N SER A 262 9.18 -39.24 7.60
CA SER A 262 8.81 -39.88 6.34
C SER A 262 8.93 -41.41 6.43
N SER A 263 7.82 -42.10 6.72
CA SER A 263 7.72 -43.55 6.61
C SER A 263 6.29 -44.03 6.35
N LEU A 264 5.69 -43.58 5.24
CA LEU A 264 4.57 -44.28 4.63
C LEU A 264 5.11 -45.50 3.88
N HIS A 265 5.02 -46.68 4.51
CA HIS A 265 4.89 -47.92 3.76
C HIS A 265 3.41 -48.17 3.47
N CYS A 266 3.13 -48.54 2.23
CA CYS A 266 1.81 -49.00 1.82
C CYS A 266 1.65 -50.46 2.24
N ASP A 267 0.55 -50.84 2.86
CA ASP A 267 0.11 -52.23 2.83
C ASP A 267 -1.41 -52.37 2.91
N VAL A 268 -1.91 -53.56 2.58
CA VAL A 268 -3.29 -53.78 2.11
C VAL A 268 -4.20 -54.36 3.22
N SER A 269 -5.52 -54.22 3.03
CA SER A 269 -6.62 -54.70 3.89
C SER A 269 -6.76 -56.25 3.88
N PRO A 270 -7.75 -56.91 4.57
CA PRO A 270 -8.86 -56.39 5.41
C PRO A 270 -9.22 -57.23 6.68
N LEU A 271 -10.39 -56.95 7.29
CA LEU A 271 -11.23 -57.83 8.16
C LEU A 271 -10.72 -58.29 9.55
N HIS A 272 -11.39 -57.83 10.63
CA HIS A 272 -12.38 -58.65 11.39
C HIS A 272 -13.10 -57.88 12.53
N SER A 273 -14.14 -58.49 13.10
CA SER A 273 -15.07 -57.91 14.10
C SER A 273 -15.06 -58.61 15.47
N LYS A 274 -15.28 -57.87 16.57
CA LYS A 274 -15.94 -58.21 17.86
C LYS A 274 -15.89 -56.95 18.77
N ASN A 275 -16.94 -56.54 19.49
CA ASN A 275 -17.51 -57.08 20.76
C ASN A 275 -16.49 -57.08 21.93
N ALA A 276 -16.79 -56.67 23.17
CA ALA A 276 -18.04 -56.11 23.74
C ALA A 276 -17.88 -55.64 25.23
N ILE A 277 -18.64 -54.59 25.63
CA ILE A 277 -19.33 -54.34 26.94
C ILE A 277 -18.49 -54.27 28.27
N THR A 278 -19.04 -53.56 29.28
CA THR A 278 -18.68 -53.45 30.73
C THR A 278 -17.55 -52.49 31.14
N SER A 279 -17.52 -51.91 32.36
CA SER A 279 -18.55 -51.34 33.28
C SER A 279 -17.89 -50.75 34.55
N ASN A 280 -18.56 -49.81 35.25
CA ASN A 280 -18.46 -49.55 36.71
C ASN A 280 -17.13 -48.96 37.28
N LEU A 281 -17.05 -48.31 38.47
CA LEU A 281 -18.03 -47.66 39.38
C LEU A 281 -17.30 -46.72 40.40
N VAL A 282 -17.89 -45.54 40.69
CA VAL A 282 -18.03 -44.85 42.02
C VAL A 282 -16.82 -44.40 42.88
N SER A 283 -17.07 -43.31 43.64
CA SER A 283 -16.30 -42.67 44.75
C SER A 283 -14.98 -41.97 44.40
N GLY A 284 -14.68 -40.75 44.88
CA GLY A 284 -15.48 -39.76 45.65
C GLY A 284 -15.10 -39.66 47.13
N TYR A 285 -14.62 -38.48 47.55
CA TYR A 285 -14.46 -38.08 48.96
C TYR A 285 -14.51 -36.56 49.12
N LEU A 286 -15.10 -36.10 50.23
CA LEU A 286 -15.10 -34.70 50.69
C LEU A 286 -14.14 -34.56 51.88
N SER A 287 -13.49 -33.40 52.03
CA SER A 287 -13.26 -32.82 53.36
C SER A 287 -12.95 -31.33 53.28
N THR A 288 -13.49 -30.56 54.23
CA THR A 288 -13.25 -29.13 54.44
C THR A 288 -12.34 -28.90 55.65
N TYR A 289 -11.49 -27.88 55.64
CA TYR A 289 -11.07 -27.20 56.89
C TYR A 289 -10.73 -25.72 56.64
N GLN A 290 -10.88 -24.91 57.69
CA GLN A 290 -10.68 -23.45 57.75
C GLN A 290 -10.14 -23.09 59.15
N ILE A 291 -9.71 -21.83 59.37
CA ILE A 291 -9.60 -21.05 60.64
C ILE A 291 -8.18 -20.52 61.00
N HIS A 292 -8.01 -19.18 60.89
CA HIS A 292 -7.28 -18.19 61.75
C HIS A 292 -5.82 -18.43 62.28
N LEU A 293 -4.99 -17.43 62.67
CA LEU A 293 -5.01 -15.93 62.81
C LEU A 293 -3.57 -15.41 62.40
N ARG A 294 -2.85 -14.34 62.84
CA ARG A 294 -2.90 -13.21 63.80
C ARG A 294 -1.83 -12.16 63.31
N ILE A 295 -2.16 -10.91 62.91
CA ILE A 295 -2.23 -9.64 63.69
C ILE A 295 -0.88 -8.94 64.07
N ASN A 296 -0.83 -7.59 63.91
CA ASN A 296 0.19 -6.57 64.33
C ASN A 296 1.50 -6.45 63.47
N LYS A 297 2.18 -5.28 63.31
CA LYS A 297 1.92 -3.85 63.68
C LYS A 297 2.80 -2.83 62.88
N MET A 298 2.31 -1.59 62.72
CA MET A 298 2.96 -0.24 62.63
C MET A 298 4.46 -0.09 62.19
N ILE A 299 4.87 0.74 61.21
CA ILE A 299 4.91 2.25 61.16
C ILE A 299 5.85 2.84 62.25
N PRO A 300 6.91 3.67 61.95
CA PRO A 300 6.79 4.96 61.22
C PRO A 300 7.99 5.56 60.38
N SER A 301 7.62 6.40 59.40
CA SER A 301 8.15 7.76 59.05
C SER A 301 9.52 8.05 58.37
N THR A 302 9.56 9.27 57.78
CA THR A 302 10.66 10.09 57.21
C THR A 302 11.04 9.85 55.73
N MET A 303 11.34 10.86 54.87
CA MET A 303 10.94 12.29 54.81
C MET A 303 11.34 12.90 53.43
N PHE A 304 10.75 14.06 53.06
CA PHE A 304 11.07 14.92 51.88
C PHE A 304 10.84 14.28 50.48
N LEU A 305 10.43 14.99 49.41
CA LEU A 305 10.74 16.37 49.01
C LEU A 305 9.52 17.14 48.41
N ARG A 306 9.72 18.43 48.12
CA ARG A 306 8.70 19.44 47.76
C ARG A 306 8.11 19.26 46.35
N THR A 307 6.80 19.53 46.23
CA THR A 307 6.19 20.08 45.00
C THR A 307 5.84 21.55 45.20
N ALA A 308 5.92 22.37 44.15
CA ALA A 308 5.46 23.76 44.16
C ALA A 308 4.50 24.00 42.99
N ARG A 309 3.35 24.63 43.25
CA ARG A 309 2.49 25.20 42.20
C ARG A 309 1.75 26.44 42.72
N MET A 310 1.29 27.26 41.78
CA MET A 310 1.08 28.70 41.98
C MET A 310 -0.34 29.07 42.46
N VAL A 311 -0.45 30.31 42.92
CA VAL A 311 -1.68 30.95 43.44
C VAL A 311 -2.62 31.36 42.31
N PHE A 312 -3.92 31.16 42.49
CA PHE A 312 -5.00 31.78 41.71
C PHE A 312 -5.26 33.22 42.20
N PRO A 313 -5.59 34.15 41.28
CA PRO A 313 -6.57 35.19 41.53
C PRO A 313 -7.85 34.97 40.70
N ALA A 314 -8.90 35.73 41.01
CA ALA A 314 -10.28 35.43 40.62
C ALA A 314 -10.94 36.47 39.69
N PHE A 315 -12.07 36.06 39.10
CA PHE A 315 -13.20 36.84 38.60
C PHE A 315 -13.08 38.38 38.46
N ALA A 316 -13.32 38.86 37.25
CA ALA A 316 -13.94 40.17 36.99
C ALA A 316 -15.09 39.99 35.97
N ARG A 317 -16.13 40.83 36.08
CA ARG A 317 -17.38 40.74 35.31
C ARG A 317 -17.75 42.13 34.77
N VAL A 318 -17.89 42.28 33.45
CA VAL A 318 -18.35 43.52 32.80
C VAL A 318 -19.46 43.19 31.80
N GLN A 319 -20.34 44.14 31.54
CA GLN A 319 -21.63 43.93 30.87
C GLN A 319 -21.64 44.34 29.38
N SER A 320 -22.63 43.77 28.69
CA SER A 320 -23.31 44.27 27.49
C SER A 320 -23.15 45.76 27.14
N THR A 321 -22.94 46.04 25.86
CA THR A 321 -23.72 47.06 25.16
C THR A 321 -24.30 46.48 23.87
N GLN A 322 -25.53 46.88 23.54
CA GLN A 322 -26.18 46.59 22.26
C GLN A 322 -25.99 47.79 21.32
N LEU A 323 -26.06 47.55 20.00
CA LEU A 323 -26.55 48.54 19.04
C LEU A 323 -27.22 47.82 17.86
N ALA A 324 -28.25 48.44 17.28
CA ALA A 324 -29.14 47.81 16.31
C ALA A 324 -29.55 48.76 15.18
N GLY A 325 -29.85 48.17 14.01
CA GLY A 325 -30.22 48.81 12.75
C GLY A 325 -29.89 47.83 11.62
N ALA A 326 -30.81 47.23 10.84
CA ALA A 326 -32.07 47.68 10.24
C ALA A 326 -31.86 48.82 9.22
N ARG A 327 -32.44 48.77 8.01
CA ARG A 327 -33.21 47.72 7.30
C ARG A 327 -33.16 48.03 5.78
N CYS A 328 -33.45 47.02 4.96
CA CYS A 328 -33.89 47.04 3.54
C CYS A 328 -33.74 48.32 2.67
N PHE A 329 -33.34 48.14 1.41
CA PHE A 329 -34.18 48.57 0.27
C PHE A 329 -33.96 47.68 -0.98
N ALA A 330 -34.85 47.78 -1.96
CA ALA A 330 -35.14 46.71 -2.91
C ALA A 330 -34.63 46.94 -4.35
N SER A 331 -34.53 45.83 -5.08
CA SER A 331 -34.94 45.66 -6.49
C SER A 331 -34.57 46.73 -7.54
N MET A 332 -33.75 46.32 -8.52
CA MET A 332 -34.11 46.53 -9.93
C MET A 332 -33.95 45.23 -10.74
N GLN A 333 -34.80 45.06 -11.74
CA GLN A 333 -34.75 44.01 -12.77
C GLN A 333 -34.54 44.65 -14.16
N MET A 334 -34.50 43.80 -15.19
CA MET A 334 -34.41 44.11 -16.63
C MET A 334 -32.98 44.43 -17.12
N ALA A 335 -32.58 44.09 -18.35
CA ALA A 335 -33.35 43.53 -19.48
C ALA A 335 -32.59 42.43 -20.26
N LYS A 336 -33.33 41.70 -21.11
CA LYS A 336 -32.79 40.94 -22.28
C LYS A 336 -32.52 41.96 -23.41
N ARG A 337 -31.80 41.72 -24.52
CA ARG A 337 -31.72 40.57 -25.45
C ARG A 337 -30.41 40.68 -26.32
N PRO A 338 -30.13 39.80 -27.31
CA PRO A 338 -28.78 39.62 -27.87
C PRO A 338 -28.52 40.32 -29.22
N THR A 339 -27.31 40.14 -29.78
CA THR A 339 -27.02 40.36 -31.21
C THR A 339 -26.03 39.34 -31.76
N LEU A 340 -26.20 39.06 -33.06
CA LEU A 340 -25.37 38.39 -34.08
C LEU A 340 -23.88 38.16 -33.71
N ALA A 341 -23.27 36.98 -33.86
CA ALA A 341 -23.22 36.08 -35.02
C ALA A 341 -22.54 36.69 -36.26
N LEU A 342 -21.25 36.38 -36.44
CA LEU A 342 -20.54 36.49 -37.72
C LEU A 342 -19.87 35.14 -38.01
N MET A 343 -19.94 34.69 -39.27
CA MET A 343 -19.31 33.47 -39.76
C MET A 343 -18.15 33.86 -40.67
N GLU A 344 -16.99 33.22 -40.53
CA GLU A 344 -16.04 33.12 -41.63
C GLU A 344 -15.63 31.66 -41.87
N LYS A 345 -15.79 31.23 -43.13
CA LYS A 345 -15.22 29.99 -43.68
C LYS A 345 -14.00 30.37 -44.50
N VAL A 346 -12.84 29.73 -44.27
CA VAL A 346 -11.83 29.60 -45.33
C VAL A 346 -11.27 28.17 -45.36
N LYS A 347 -11.77 27.42 -46.36
CA LYS A 347 -11.11 26.35 -47.13
C LYS A 347 -10.26 25.27 -46.42
N GLU A 348 -10.70 24.03 -46.59
CA GLU A 348 -9.79 22.93 -46.90
C GLU A 348 -8.95 23.22 -48.15
N SER A 349 -7.73 22.70 -48.21
CA SER A 349 -7.10 22.37 -49.49
C SER A 349 -6.27 21.11 -49.35
N ALA A 350 -6.61 20.08 -50.11
CA ALA A 350 -5.83 18.85 -50.20
C ALA A 350 -4.75 19.00 -51.27
N SER A 351 -3.57 18.43 -51.03
CA SER A 351 -2.63 18.10 -52.10
C SER A 351 -1.90 16.79 -51.81
N LEU A 352 -1.72 15.99 -52.86
CA LEU A 352 -0.95 14.76 -52.82
C LEU A 352 0.51 15.08 -53.17
N GLY A 353 1.46 14.57 -52.40
CA GLY A 353 2.89 14.77 -52.65
C GLY A 353 3.71 13.60 -52.12
N ALA A 354 4.02 12.64 -52.99
CA ALA A 354 4.80 11.47 -52.61
C ALA A 354 6.30 11.71 -52.84
N SER A 355 7.11 11.49 -51.80
CA SER A 355 8.50 11.10 -51.94
C SER A 355 8.94 10.35 -50.69
N GLY A 356 10.02 9.55 -50.79
CA GLY A 356 10.53 8.74 -49.69
C GLY A 356 12.04 8.55 -49.75
N LYS A 357 12.55 7.77 -48.79
CA LYS A 357 13.97 7.68 -48.36
C LYS A 357 14.38 8.87 -47.48
N GLY A 358 14.98 8.64 -46.31
CA GLY A 358 15.19 7.35 -45.64
C GLY A 358 15.61 7.53 -44.19
N ALA A 359 15.04 6.71 -43.30
CA ALA A 359 15.46 6.67 -41.91
C ALA A 359 16.75 5.84 -41.77
N GLU A 360 17.80 6.42 -41.21
CA GLU A 360 19.07 5.74 -40.94
C GLU A 360 18.92 4.79 -39.73
N GLN A 361 18.27 3.64 -39.94
CA GLN A 361 18.27 2.57 -38.95
C GLN A 361 19.66 1.96 -38.84
N VAL A 362 20.40 2.36 -37.80
CA VAL A 362 21.56 1.62 -37.29
C VAL A 362 21.07 0.26 -36.77
N ARG A 363 20.93 -0.70 -37.68
CA ARG A 363 20.48 -2.07 -37.39
C ARG A 363 21.55 -2.83 -36.61
N GLY A 364 21.57 -2.63 -35.28
CA GLY A 364 22.29 -3.52 -34.37
C GLY A 364 21.93 -4.97 -34.67
N MET A 365 22.90 -5.76 -35.12
CA MET A 365 22.67 -7.11 -35.65
C MET A 365 22.25 -8.06 -34.52
N LYS A 366 20.94 -8.12 -34.25
CA LYS A 366 20.36 -8.88 -33.13
C LYS A 366 20.34 -10.38 -33.45
N VAL A 367 21.51 -11.01 -33.35
CA VAL A 367 21.75 -12.45 -33.56
C VAL A 367 20.93 -13.27 -32.56
N ARG A 368 19.67 -13.57 -32.93
CA ARG A 368 18.85 -14.53 -32.18
C ARG A 368 19.43 -15.92 -32.37
N SER A 369 19.44 -16.73 -31.32
CA SER A 369 19.85 -18.14 -31.40
C SER A 369 18.97 -18.88 -32.41
N SER A 370 19.60 -19.60 -33.34
CA SER A 370 18.93 -20.19 -34.51
C SER A 370 17.96 -21.34 -34.15
N VAL A 371 18.06 -21.87 -32.93
CA VAL A 371 17.32 -23.05 -32.48
C VAL A 371 15.90 -22.66 -32.02
N LYS A 372 14.90 -23.04 -32.83
CA LYS A 372 13.47 -22.90 -32.54
C LYS A 372 12.93 -24.15 -31.82
N LYS A 373 11.73 -24.05 -31.23
CA LYS A 373 10.96 -25.23 -30.80
C LYS A 373 10.39 -25.96 -32.03
N LEU A 374 10.34 -27.29 -31.97
CA LEU A 374 9.77 -28.14 -33.04
C LEU A 374 8.32 -28.59 -32.75
N CYS A 375 7.94 -28.69 -31.48
CA CYS A 375 6.59 -29.00 -31.02
C CYS A 375 6.40 -28.43 -29.59
N GLU A 376 5.20 -28.51 -29.04
CA GLU A 376 4.86 -27.95 -27.73
C GLU A 376 5.71 -28.55 -26.59
N GLY A 377 5.92 -29.86 -26.61
CA GLY A 377 6.80 -30.56 -25.68
C GLY A 377 8.30 -30.21 -25.76
N CYS A 378 8.73 -29.35 -26.69
CA CYS A 378 10.14 -28.91 -26.78
C CYS A 378 10.44 -27.74 -25.83
N LYS A 379 11.39 -27.95 -24.90
CA LYS A 379 11.92 -26.93 -24.00
C LYS A 379 13.40 -26.65 -24.25
N SER A 380 13.76 -25.37 -24.23
CA SER A 380 15.13 -24.88 -24.41
C SER A 380 15.89 -24.88 -23.09
N VAL A 381 17.07 -25.51 -23.06
CA VAL A 381 17.93 -25.60 -21.88
C VAL A 381 19.30 -25.02 -22.22
N ARG A 382 19.73 -24.00 -21.48
CA ARG A 382 21.10 -23.49 -21.51
C ARG A 382 21.93 -24.25 -20.49
N ARG A 383 23.05 -24.85 -20.90
CA ARG A 383 24.05 -25.42 -19.98
C ARG A 383 25.26 -24.49 -19.93
N LYS A 384 25.71 -24.14 -18.72
CA LYS A 384 26.95 -23.37 -18.53
C LYS A 384 28.12 -24.10 -19.19
N GLY A 385 29.04 -23.36 -19.79
CA GLY A 385 30.29 -23.92 -20.30
C GLY A 385 31.14 -24.45 -19.14
N GLY A 386 31.98 -25.44 -19.42
CA GLY A 386 33.03 -25.85 -18.48
C GLY A 386 34.22 -24.89 -18.54
N LYS A 387 35.44 -25.43 -18.48
CA LYS A 387 36.71 -24.65 -18.57
C LYS A 387 36.84 -23.73 -19.81
N SER A 388 35.97 -23.89 -20.82
CA SER A 388 35.94 -23.07 -22.04
C SER A 388 35.03 -21.83 -21.97
N GLY A 389 34.29 -21.62 -20.87
CA GLY A 389 33.41 -20.45 -20.64
C GLY A 389 32.15 -20.34 -21.51
N LYS A 390 32.20 -20.79 -22.76
CA LYS A 390 31.08 -20.73 -23.73
C LYS A 390 29.99 -21.76 -23.38
N GLY A 391 28.81 -21.27 -22.99
CA GLY A 391 27.64 -22.12 -22.72
C GLY A 391 26.96 -22.62 -24.00
N HIS A 392 26.38 -23.82 -23.95
CA HIS A 392 25.66 -24.41 -25.09
C HIS A 392 24.14 -24.42 -24.85
N VAL A 393 23.39 -24.16 -25.91
CA VAL A 393 21.92 -24.21 -25.92
C VAL A 393 21.47 -25.52 -26.56
N TYR A 394 20.56 -26.22 -25.88
CA TYR A 394 19.91 -27.44 -26.33
C TYR A 394 18.40 -27.26 -26.39
N ILE A 395 17.74 -27.96 -27.30
CA ILE A 395 16.33 -28.35 -27.16
C ILE A 395 16.30 -29.78 -26.62
N ILE A 396 15.43 -30.01 -25.65
CA ILE A 396 15.00 -31.35 -25.24
C ILE A 396 13.48 -31.43 -25.32
N CYS A 397 12.95 -32.58 -25.70
CA CYS A 397 11.52 -32.82 -25.83
C CYS A 397 11.09 -33.97 -24.92
N SER A 398 9.97 -33.80 -24.20
CA SER A 398 9.37 -34.89 -23.41
C SER A 398 8.61 -35.89 -24.27
N LEU A 399 8.07 -35.47 -25.42
CA LEU A 399 7.21 -36.28 -26.28
C LEU A 399 7.98 -37.12 -27.32
N ASN A 400 9.12 -36.61 -27.82
CA ASN A 400 9.96 -37.32 -28.77
C ASN A 400 11.46 -37.04 -28.52
N PRO A 401 12.23 -37.98 -27.96
CA PRO A 401 13.67 -37.82 -27.73
C PRO A 401 14.50 -37.49 -28.97
N LYS A 402 14.01 -37.78 -30.18
CA LYS A 402 14.71 -37.47 -31.45
C LYS A 402 14.75 -35.96 -31.77
N HIS A 403 13.92 -35.13 -31.15
CA HIS A 403 13.91 -33.65 -31.35
C HIS A 403 15.10 -32.91 -30.69
N LYS A 404 16.19 -33.60 -30.33
CA LYS A 404 17.31 -33.08 -29.52
C LYS A 404 18.31 -32.26 -30.35
N GLN A 405 17.99 -31.00 -30.62
CA GLN A 405 18.87 -30.07 -31.35
C GLN A 405 19.87 -29.33 -30.43
N ARG A 406 21.06 -29.00 -30.93
CA ARG A 406 22.12 -28.21 -30.25
C ARG A 406 22.55 -27.04 -31.14
N GLN A 407 22.87 -25.88 -30.56
CA GLN A 407 23.60 -24.81 -31.27
C GLN A 407 25.08 -24.73 -30.84
N GLY A 408 25.98 -24.67 -31.83
CA GLY A 408 27.38 -24.23 -31.69
C GLY A 408 28.36 -25.22 -31.03
N LYS A 409 29.61 -25.17 -31.49
CA LYS A 409 30.81 -25.39 -30.65
C LYS A 409 31.29 -24.03 -30.16
#